data_AF-A0A7S0MJR0-F1
#
_entry.id   AF-A0A7S0MJR0-F1
#
_cell.length_a   1.000
_cell.length_b   1.000
_cell.length_c   1.000
_cell.angle_alpha   90.00
_cell.angle_beta   90.00
_cell.angle_gamma   90.00
#
_symmetry.space_group_name_H-M   'P 1'
#
loop_
_entity.id
_entity.type
_entity.pdbx_description
1 polymer ?
#
loop_
_entity_poly.entity_id
_entity_poly.type
_entity_poly.pdbx_seq_one_letter_code
_entity_poly.pdbx_strand_id
1 'polypeptide(L)'
;MMFDGEFAEPWGDGEARESRFCFIGKNLDRDTITEGFLACAVKDSDTLRFAVGGRVQCRVDNRWAAGEVVKLWDEGNPYRVKLDQGDEVWAAEDTQRLIRAAPAGPALA
;
A
#
# COMPACT_ATOMS: atom_id res chain seq x y z
N MET A 1 -0.74 -32.50 -15.11
CA MET A 1 -0.78 -32.21 -13.67
C MET A 1 -1.52 -30.88 -13.54
N MET A 2 -2.81 -30.91 -13.21
CA MET A 2 -3.62 -29.70 -12.98
C MET A 2 -3.46 -29.35 -11.49
N PHE A 3 -3.04 -28.12 -11.21
CA PHE A 3 -3.04 -27.57 -9.87
C PHE A 3 -4.39 -26.89 -9.67
N ASP A 4 -5.20 -27.38 -8.73
CA ASP A 4 -6.58 -26.92 -8.52
C ASP A 4 -6.68 -25.64 -7.67
N GLY A 5 -5.55 -25.06 -7.27
CA GLY A 5 -5.48 -23.77 -6.56
C GLY A 5 -5.93 -23.81 -5.10
N GLU A 6 -6.23 -25.00 -4.54
CA GLU A 6 -6.54 -25.16 -3.13
C GLU A 6 -5.29 -25.06 -2.24
N PHE A 7 -5.48 -24.65 -0.98
CA PHE A 7 -4.40 -24.69 0.00
C PHE A 7 -3.93 -26.14 0.18
N ALA A 8 -2.61 -26.34 0.13
CA ALA A 8 -2.00 -27.62 0.42
C ALA A 8 -2.01 -27.91 1.93
N GLU A 9 -1.28 -28.95 2.33
CA GLU A 9 -1.11 -29.30 3.74
C GLU A 9 -0.61 -28.09 4.57
N PRO A 10 -1.06 -27.97 5.83
CA PRO A 10 -0.58 -26.93 6.71
C PRO A 10 0.92 -27.08 6.95
N TRP A 11 1.59 -25.94 7.14
CA TRP A 11 3.01 -25.88 7.48
C TRP A 11 3.33 -26.69 8.73
N GLY A 12 4.49 -27.34 8.76
CA GLY A 12 4.98 -28.07 9.92
C GLY A 12 5.37 -27.15 11.09
N ASP A 13 5.42 -27.72 12.29
CA ASP A 13 5.87 -26.99 13.49
C ASP A 13 7.33 -26.54 13.32
N GLY A 14 7.55 -25.22 13.44
CA GLY A 14 8.87 -24.61 13.29
C GLY A 14 9.38 -24.51 11.85
N GLU A 15 8.55 -24.82 10.85
CA GLU A 15 8.94 -24.69 9.44
C GLU A 15 9.15 -23.22 9.06
N ALA A 16 10.26 -22.94 8.39
CA ALA A 16 10.61 -21.59 7.96
C ALA A 16 9.69 -21.16 6.80
N ARG A 17 8.86 -20.14 7.06
CA ARG A 17 7.99 -19.54 6.04
C ARG A 17 8.79 -18.55 5.22
N GLU A 18 9.10 -18.92 3.98
CA GLU A 18 9.77 -18.05 3.02
C GLU A 18 8.88 -17.83 1.79
N SER A 19 8.95 -16.63 1.21
CA SER A 19 8.36 -16.32 -0.09
C SER A 19 9.50 -16.10 -1.09
N ARG A 20 9.47 -16.81 -2.21
CA ARG A 20 10.48 -16.71 -3.27
C ARG A 20 9.84 -16.18 -4.54
N PHE A 21 10.40 -15.10 -5.07
CA PHE A 21 10.08 -14.60 -6.41
C PHE A 21 11.05 -15.22 -7.42
N CYS A 22 10.52 -15.96 -8.40
CA CYS A 22 11.33 -16.66 -9.41
C CYS A 22 11.07 -16.05 -10.79
N PHE A 23 12.09 -15.43 -11.39
CA PHE A 23 12.04 -14.97 -12.77
C PHE A 23 12.47 -16.09 -13.73
N ILE A 24 11.60 -16.49 -14.66
CA ILE A 24 11.83 -17.61 -15.58
C ILE A 24 11.90 -17.08 -17.02
N GLY A 25 13.02 -17.32 -17.70
CA GLY A 25 13.24 -16.88 -19.09
C GLY A 25 14.63 -17.28 -19.60
N LYS A 26 14.86 -17.14 -20.92
CA LYS A 26 16.17 -17.36 -21.54
C LYS A 26 16.96 -16.06 -21.57
N ASN A 27 18.28 -16.14 -21.33
CA ASN A 27 19.20 -15.00 -21.40
C ASN A 27 18.75 -13.79 -20.54
N LEU A 28 18.18 -14.07 -19.36
CA LEU A 28 17.79 -13.02 -18.42
C LEU A 28 19.03 -12.42 -17.78
N ASP A 29 19.10 -11.10 -17.76
CA ASP A 29 20.07 -10.36 -16.96
C ASP A 29 19.58 -10.34 -15.51
N ARG A 30 20.23 -11.14 -14.66
CA ARG A 30 19.88 -11.29 -13.25
C ARG A 30 20.00 -9.98 -12.49
N ASP A 31 21.05 -9.21 -12.74
CA ASP A 31 21.39 -8.05 -11.93
C ASP A 31 20.42 -6.92 -12.23
N THR A 32 20.19 -6.66 -13.53
CA THR A 32 19.21 -5.66 -13.97
C THR A 32 17.80 -5.96 -13.43
N ILE A 33 17.36 -7.22 -13.48
CA ILE A 33 16.02 -7.60 -12.97
C ILE A 33 15.95 -7.46 -11.45
N THR A 34 16.98 -7.92 -10.75
CA THR A 34 17.02 -7.85 -9.28
C THR A 34 17.01 -6.40 -8.81
N GLU A 35 17.85 -5.56 -9.41
CA GLU A 35 17.93 -4.14 -9.08
C GLU A 35 16.61 -3.42 -9.39
N GLY A 36 16.06 -3.61 -10.58
CA GLY A 36 14.79 -2.99 -10.98
C GLY A 36 13.62 -3.40 -10.08
N PHE A 37 13.55 -4.68 -9.70
CA PHE A 37 12.51 -5.17 -8.79
C PHE A 37 12.67 -4.61 -7.37
N LEU A 38 13.89 -4.63 -6.81
CA LEU A 38 14.16 -4.09 -5.48
C LEU A 38 14.04 -2.56 -5.42
N ALA A 39 14.17 -1.86 -6.55
CA ALA A 39 13.91 -0.42 -6.62
C ALA A 39 12.43 -0.07 -6.40
N CYS A 40 11.50 -0.99 -6.71
CA CYS A 40 10.07 -0.83 -6.42
C CYS A 40 9.71 -1.13 -4.97
N ALA A 41 10.58 -1.78 -4.20
CA ALA A 41 10.31 -2.09 -2.82
C ALA A 41 10.19 -0.81 -2.00
N VAL A 42 9.14 -0.73 -1.17
CA VAL A 42 9.03 0.31 -0.15
C VAL A 42 10.13 0.05 0.88
N LYS A 43 11.15 0.90 0.88
CA LYS A 43 12.35 0.72 1.73
C LYS A 43 12.09 1.10 3.18
N ASP A 44 11.28 2.14 3.38
CA ASP A 44 11.04 2.71 4.70
C ASP A 44 9.53 2.92 4.91
N SER A 45 8.86 1.94 5.52
CA SER A 45 7.45 2.06 5.92
C SER A 45 7.17 3.25 6.85
N ASP A 46 8.21 3.77 7.50
CA ASP A 46 8.15 4.89 8.43
C ASP A 46 8.24 6.28 7.76
N THR A 47 8.46 6.33 6.43
CA THR A 47 8.62 7.60 5.67
C THR A 47 7.34 8.11 5.01
N LEU A 48 6.18 7.60 5.42
CA LEU A 48 4.90 8.09 4.92
C LEU A 48 4.73 9.59 5.22
N ARG A 49 4.31 10.36 4.21
CA ARG A 49 4.13 11.82 4.30
C ARG A 49 3.10 12.25 5.34
N PHE A 50 2.16 11.39 5.72
CA PHE A 50 1.09 11.70 6.67
C PHE A 50 1.07 10.71 7.84
N ALA A 51 0.81 11.21 9.04
CA ALA A 51 0.62 10.39 10.23
C ALA A 51 -0.88 10.11 10.47
N VAL A 52 -1.18 9.12 11.32
CA VAL A 52 -2.53 8.91 11.88
C VAL A 52 -3.00 10.20 12.57
N GLY A 53 -4.26 10.59 12.37
CA GLY A 53 -4.81 11.88 12.77
C GLY A 53 -4.57 13.01 11.75
N GLY A 54 -3.74 12.77 10.72
CA GLY A 54 -3.44 13.76 9.69
C GLY A 54 -4.64 14.08 8.80
N ARG A 55 -4.91 15.36 8.58
CA ARG A 55 -5.96 15.83 7.66
C ARG A 55 -5.49 15.81 6.21
N VAL A 56 -6.20 15.05 5.40
CA VAL A 56 -5.85 14.79 4.00
C VAL A 56 -7.07 14.90 3.10
N GLN A 57 -6.83 14.91 1.79
CA GLN A 57 -7.82 14.60 0.78
C GLN A 57 -7.39 13.34 0.04
N CYS A 58 -8.32 12.40 -0.12
CA CYS A 58 -8.14 11.19 -0.91
C CYS A 58 -8.87 11.30 -2.25
N ARG A 59 -8.28 10.69 -3.27
CA ARG A 59 -8.90 10.50 -4.57
C ARG A 59 -9.92 9.37 -4.48
N VAL A 60 -11.20 9.70 -4.66
CA VAL A 60 -12.30 8.74 -4.69
C VAL A 60 -13.01 8.93 -6.03
N ASP A 61 -12.98 7.90 -6.86
CA ASP A 61 -13.36 7.99 -8.28
C ASP A 61 -12.66 9.19 -8.96
N ASN A 62 -13.45 10.12 -9.49
CA ASN A 62 -12.98 11.34 -10.13
C ASN A 62 -13.04 12.59 -9.22
N ARG A 63 -13.19 12.42 -7.91
CA ARG A 63 -13.32 13.53 -6.94
C ARG A 63 -12.28 13.45 -5.82
N TRP A 64 -12.07 14.58 -5.16
CA TRP A 64 -11.28 14.68 -3.94
C TRP A 64 -12.23 14.76 -2.75
N ALA A 65 -12.08 13.84 -1.80
CA ALA A 65 -12.85 13.84 -0.56
C ALA A 65 -11.91 14.07 0.62
N ALA A 66 -12.28 14.97 1.53
CA ALA A 66 -11.51 15.26 2.73
C ALA A 66 -11.75 14.19 3.80
N GLY A 67 -10.74 13.92 4.60
CA GLY A 67 -10.77 12.91 5.63
C GLY A 67 -9.55 12.93 6.54
N GLU A 68 -9.52 12.00 7.47
CA GLU A 68 -8.46 11.84 8.45
C GLU A 68 -7.81 10.46 8.29
N VAL A 69 -6.48 10.40 8.32
CA VAL A 69 -5.74 9.13 8.32
C VAL A 69 -6.03 8.40 9.62
N VAL A 70 -6.57 7.19 9.55
CA VAL A 70 -6.90 6.37 10.73
C VAL A 70 -5.92 5.21 10.95
N LYS A 71 -5.26 4.73 9.90
CA LYS A 71 -4.22 3.68 9.98
C LYS A 71 -3.19 3.82 8.86
N LEU A 72 -2.00 3.28 9.11
CA LEU A 72 -0.92 3.14 8.13
C LEU A 72 -0.71 1.66 7.79
N TRP A 73 -0.32 1.36 6.55
CA TRP A 73 -0.04 -0.01 6.04
C TRP A 73 -1.17 -1.01 6.30
N ASP A 74 -2.41 -0.56 6.16
CA ASP A 74 -3.61 -1.39 6.34
C ASP A 74 -3.92 -2.14 5.04
N GLU A 75 -3.97 -3.47 5.11
CA GLU A 75 -4.19 -4.37 3.96
C GLU A 75 -3.22 -4.12 2.78
N GLY A 76 -1.97 -3.75 3.11
CA GLY A 76 -0.95 -3.45 2.10
C GLY A 76 -1.05 -2.05 1.48
N ASN A 77 -2.02 -1.23 1.91
CA ASN A 77 -2.17 0.15 1.47
C ASN A 77 -1.50 1.12 2.46
N PRO A 78 -0.73 2.12 1.98
CA PRO A 78 -0.07 3.09 2.84
C PRO A 78 -0.98 3.79 3.84
N TYR A 79 -2.20 4.16 3.43
CA TYR A 79 -3.13 4.89 4.29
C TYR A 79 -4.54 4.33 4.21
N ARG A 80 -5.17 4.16 5.38
CA ARG A 80 -6.61 4.08 5.53
C ARG A 80 -7.12 5.43 6.02
N VAL A 81 -8.10 6.00 5.32
CA VAL A 81 -8.60 7.34 5.58
C VAL A 81 -10.10 7.27 5.82
N LYS A 82 -10.55 7.84 6.94
CA LYS A 82 -11.97 8.05 7.23
C LYS A 82 -12.39 9.40 6.66
N LEU A 83 -13.25 9.36 5.65
CA LEU A 83 -13.78 10.55 5.01
C LEU A 83 -14.76 11.27 5.94
N ASP A 84 -14.89 12.59 5.77
CA ASP A 84 -15.82 13.41 6.56
C ASP A 84 -17.29 13.01 6.36
N GLN A 85 -17.60 12.36 5.24
CA GLN A 85 -18.93 11.82 4.92
C GLN A 85 -19.21 10.49 5.64
N GLY A 86 -18.22 9.89 6.30
CA GLY A 86 -18.35 8.68 7.13
C GLY A 86 -17.68 7.44 6.54
N ASP A 87 -17.57 7.34 5.21
CA ASP A 87 -16.95 6.20 4.54
C ASP A 87 -15.44 6.11 4.81
N GLU A 88 -14.90 4.90 4.79
CA GLU A 88 -13.47 4.65 4.87
C GLU A 88 -12.93 4.18 3.52
N VAL A 89 -11.79 4.75 3.11
CA VAL A 89 -11.14 4.44 1.84
C VAL A 89 -9.65 4.20 2.06
N TRP A 90 -9.03 3.48 1.11
CA TRP A 90 -7.58 3.30 1.08
C TRP A 90 -6.95 4.18 0.01
N ALA A 91 -5.89 4.89 0.39
CA ALA A 91 -4.97 5.47 -0.58
C ALA A 91 -3.84 4.46 -0.83
N ALA A 92 -3.91 3.77 -1.97
CA ALA A 92 -3.03 2.66 -2.32
C ALA A 92 -1.57 3.05 -2.56
N GLU A 93 -1.28 4.35 -2.78
CA GLU A 93 0.07 4.85 -2.97
C GLU A 93 0.25 6.21 -2.28
N ASP A 94 1.46 6.46 -1.76
CA ASP A 94 1.82 7.75 -1.19
C ASP A 94 2.23 8.79 -2.26
N THR A 95 1.30 9.10 -3.15
CA THR A 95 1.52 10.08 -4.24
C THR A 95 0.46 11.17 -4.23
N GLN A 96 0.81 12.36 -4.74
CA GLN A 96 -0.14 13.47 -4.86
C GLN A 96 -1.34 13.20 -5.77
N ARG A 97 -1.34 12.09 -6.51
CA ARG A 97 -2.46 11.65 -7.35
C ARG A 97 -3.57 10.99 -6.54
N LEU A 98 -3.21 10.33 -5.44
CA LEU A 98 -4.15 9.57 -4.61
C LEU A 98 -4.41 10.21 -3.25
N ILE A 99 -3.40 10.86 -2.66
CA ILE A 99 -3.49 11.48 -1.34
C ILE A 99 -2.64 12.74 -1.24
N ARG A 100 -3.24 13.79 -0.68
CA ARG A 100 -2.58 15.09 -0.47
C ARG A 100 -3.04 15.74 0.83
N ALA A 101 -2.29 16.72 1.32
CA ALA A 101 -2.70 17.53 2.45
C ALA A 101 -4.06 18.19 2.17
N ALA A 102 -4.96 18.18 3.17
CA ALA A 102 -6.18 18.95 3.05
C ALA A 102 -5.84 20.46 3.08
N PRO A 103 -6.50 21.30 2.27
CA PRO A 103 -6.41 22.74 2.46
C PRO A 103 -6.86 23.05 3.89
N ALA A 104 -6.20 24.03 4.53
CA ALA A 104 -6.66 24.52 5.83
C ALA A 104 -8.15 24.87 5.70
N GLY A 105 -9.00 24.17 6.46
CA GLY A 105 -10.41 24.51 6.52
C GLY A 105 -10.55 25.96 7.01
N PRO A 106 -11.70 26.63 6.74
CA PRO A 106 -11.93 27.93 7.32
C PRO A 106 -11.76 27.82 8.84
N ALA A 107 -10.95 28.70 9.42
CA ALA A 107 -10.89 28.83 10.87
C ALA A 107 -12.33 29.05 11.35
N LEU A 108 -12.82 28.13 12.19
CA LEU A 108 -14.09 28.32 12.89
C LEU A 108 -13.99 29.65 13.62
N ALA A 109 -14.77 30.63 13.15
CA ALA A 109 -14.95 31.94 13.79
C ALA A 109 -15.96 31.82 14.93
#